data_AF-U1N0V0-F1
#
_entry.id   AF-U1N0V0-F1
#
_cell.length_a   1.000
_cell.length_b   1.000
_cell.length_c   1.000
_cell.angle_alpha   90.00
_cell.angle_beta   90.00
_cell.angle_gamma   90.00
#
_symmetry.space_group_name_H-M   'P 1'
#
loop_
_entity.id
_entity.type
_entity.pdbx_description
1 polymer ?
#
loop_
_entity_poly.entity_id
_entity_poly.type
_entity_poly.pdbx_seq_one_letter_code
_entity_poly.pdbx_strand_id
1 'polypeptide(L)'
;AVFALVVGVVFNVFPATATASFFYIGMALLFGVYLYQFNLPFVPGAVTFVGLVFAGVFVGLEFPVRMVADNPSASDSIVLLGETSNWNWLPLSGAQGPNVAAWIPVIITYAFIASVLPVWTLLQPRDFLTSSLLYVGVGGMLLGVLVAAVTGLLGGGFSLEFANPGGGGTITKSDLQIEMDAWKGFTSALGPIFPFLFVTIACGTISGFHSLVSSGTTAKQLDKETDARAIGYGSMLAEGLLATTAVAALALVATASASSAGIVNALGNFPAGGAIMLGAGFGIPTDIGATFIGLVFVSFLLTSTDTATRLGRYMLEEIVGTPETSTQNLAVNRYFSSGLLLCVPAYALVGSGEWGTLWPLFGGANQTLAALALLSATLWLANWDDSKQLISTGVPMAIMLTVTVTALLWIGLYRAPTDLLDATGTSAQVSAGIQSVVALVLAGLALAITYMGYKNISEVRDDYTGGAVTSDD
;
A
#
# COMPACT_ATOMS: atom_id res chain seq x y z
N ALA A 1 -10.06 -3.02 -0.90
CA ALA A 1 -10.50 -2.88 -2.30
C ALA A 1 -9.30 -2.89 -3.25
N VAL A 2 -8.63 -1.75 -3.48
CA VAL A 2 -7.55 -1.62 -4.49
C VAL A 2 -6.44 -2.67 -4.34
N PHE A 3 -5.94 -2.90 -3.13
CA PHE A 3 -4.88 -3.89 -2.91
C PHE A 3 -5.28 -5.32 -3.28
N ALA A 4 -6.56 -5.70 -3.16
CA ALA A 4 -7.03 -7.01 -3.60
C ALA A 4 -6.93 -7.17 -5.12
N LEU A 5 -7.26 -6.11 -5.87
CA LEU A 5 -7.05 -6.10 -7.32
C LEU A 5 -5.56 -6.17 -7.67
N VAL A 6 -4.74 -5.33 -7.03
CA VAL A 6 -3.30 -5.27 -7.31
C VAL A 6 -2.63 -6.63 -7.06
N VAL A 7 -2.93 -7.29 -5.93
CA VAL A 7 -2.42 -8.63 -5.64
C VAL A 7 -2.92 -9.66 -6.66
N GLY A 8 -4.20 -9.62 -7.04
CA GLY A 8 -4.76 -10.52 -8.06
C GLY A 8 -4.08 -10.37 -9.43
N VAL A 9 -3.72 -9.14 -9.81
CA VAL A 9 -2.97 -8.84 -11.05
C VAL A 9 -1.56 -9.41 -10.97
N VAL A 10 -0.86 -9.22 -9.85
CA VAL A 10 0.49 -9.77 -9.65
C VAL A 10 0.46 -11.31 -9.68
N PHE A 11 -0.54 -11.94 -9.06
CA PHE A 11 -0.70 -13.40 -9.12
C PHE A 11 -1.05 -13.92 -10.51
N ASN A 12 -1.74 -13.12 -11.32
CA ASN A 12 -2.02 -13.47 -12.71
C ASN A 12 -0.76 -13.47 -13.58
N VAL A 13 0.08 -12.44 -13.41
CA VAL A 13 1.34 -12.30 -14.16
C VAL A 13 2.40 -13.28 -13.64
N PHE A 14 2.49 -13.46 -12.32
CA PHE A 14 3.47 -14.32 -11.65
C PHE A 14 2.77 -15.36 -10.75
N PRO A 15 2.27 -16.48 -11.29
CA PRO A 15 1.59 -17.53 -10.51
C PRO A 15 2.45 -18.16 -9.41
N ALA A 16 3.77 -18.22 -9.59
CA ALA A 16 4.70 -18.68 -8.56
C ALA A 16 4.64 -17.80 -7.30
N THR A 17 4.42 -16.50 -7.48
CA THR A 17 4.25 -15.54 -6.37
C THR A 17 3.00 -15.82 -5.55
N ALA A 18 1.91 -16.33 -6.16
CA ALA A 18 0.72 -16.75 -5.42
C ALA A 18 1.05 -17.84 -4.41
N THR A 19 1.67 -18.92 -4.88
CA THR A 19 2.06 -20.05 -4.03
C THR A 19 3.06 -19.63 -2.95
N ALA A 20 4.08 -18.85 -3.32
CA ALA A 20 5.04 -18.31 -2.37
C ALA A 20 4.35 -17.45 -1.29
N SER A 21 3.32 -16.68 -1.66
CA SER A 21 2.54 -15.85 -0.73
C SER A 21 1.68 -16.67 0.22
N PHE A 22 1.05 -17.77 -0.25
CA PHE A 22 0.31 -18.68 0.63
C PHE A 22 1.25 -19.43 1.59
N PHE A 23 2.38 -19.90 1.09
CA PHE A 23 3.41 -20.52 1.92
C PHE A 23 3.90 -19.55 2.99
N TYR A 24 4.18 -18.30 2.61
CA TYR A 24 4.55 -17.20 3.49
C TYR A 24 3.52 -16.97 4.61
N ILE A 25 2.23 -16.86 4.28
CA ILE A 25 1.15 -16.70 5.28
C ILE A 25 1.11 -17.92 6.22
N GLY A 26 1.27 -19.13 5.69
CA GLY A 26 1.35 -20.36 6.48
C GLY A 26 2.53 -20.35 7.47
N MET A 27 3.70 -19.92 7.01
CA MET A 27 4.88 -19.77 7.87
C MET A 27 4.69 -18.71 8.95
N ALA A 28 4.01 -17.60 8.64
CA ALA A 28 3.68 -16.59 9.64
C ALA A 28 2.77 -17.14 10.75
N LEU A 29 1.74 -17.92 10.39
CA LEU A 29 0.87 -18.58 11.37
C LEU A 29 1.65 -19.57 12.26
N LEU A 30 2.46 -20.42 11.63
CA LEU A 30 3.29 -21.39 12.36
C LEU A 30 4.32 -20.71 13.26
N PHE A 31 4.89 -19.58 12.83
CA PHE A 31 5.81 -18.81 13.64
C PHE A 31 5.11 -18.16 14.84
N GLY A 32 3.88 -17.67 14.67
CA GLY A 32 3.04 -17.19 15.77
C GLY A 32 2.76 -18.29 16.80
N VAL A 33 2.41 -19.49 16.36
CA VAL A 33 2.20 -20.64 17.25
C VAL A 33 3.51 -21.04 17.95
N TYR A 34 4.62 -21.11 17.21
CA TYR A 34 5.95 -21.41 17.75
C TYR A 34 6.34 -20.47 18.89
N LEU A 35 6.15 -19.15 18.70
CA LEU A 35 6.51 -18.15 19.69
C LEU A 35 5.55 -18.11 20.87
N TYR A 36 4.24 -18.06 20.63
CA TYR A 36 3.28 -17.70 21.66
C TYR A 36 2.55 -18.89 22.27
N GLN A 37 2.36 -20.00 21.55
CA GLN A 37 1.70 -21.20 22.07
C GLN A 37 2.71 -22.20 22.65
N PHE A 38 3.83 -22.40 21.97
CA PHE A 38 4.89 -23.28 22.45
C PHE A 38 5.96 -22.57 23.29
N ASN A 39 5.92 -21.23 23.34
CA ASN A 39 6.86 -20.41 24.12
C ASN A 39 8.34 -20.76 23.82
N LEU A 40 8.65 -21.00 22.54
CA LEU A 40 9.98 -21.41 22.10
C LEU A 40 10.91 -20.21 21.87
N PRO A 41 12.25 -20.42 21.88
CA PRO A 41 13.21 -19.33 21.77
C PRO A 41 13.08 -18.52 20.48
N PHE A 42 13.04 -17.19 20.59
CA PHE A 42 12.83 -16.29 19.46
C PHE A 42 13.88 -16.42 18.35
N VAL A 43 15.18 -16.36 18.69
CA VAL A 43 16.25 -16.25 17.67
C VAL A 43 16.32 -17.48 16.74
N PRO A 44 16.33 -18.74 17.24
CA PRO A 44 16.28 -19.91 16.37
C PRO A 44 15.02 -19.96 15.50
N GLY A 45 13.86 -19.58 16.07
CA GLY A 45 12.61 -19.46 15.33
C GLY A 45 12.73 -18.44 14.21
N ALA A 46 13.16 -17.22 14.51
CA ALA A 46 13.33 -16.14 13.55
C ALA A 46 14.23 -16.56 12.38
N VAL A 47 15.41 -17.11 12.65
CA VAL A 47 16.33 -17.58 11.59
C VAL A 47 15.68 -18.68 10.73
N THR A 48 15.01 -19.64 11.37
CA THR A 48 14.37 -20.76 10.68
C THR A 48 13.22 -20.29 9.79
N PHE A 49 12.28 -19.52 10.34
CA PHE A 49 11.08 -19.08 9.62
C PHE A 49 11.42 -18.05 8.54
N VAL A 50 12.39 -17.16 8.77
CA VAL A 50 12.90 -16.28 7.70
C VAL A 50 13.48 -17.14 6.57
N GLY A 51 14.35 -18.11 6.88
CA GLY A 51 14.91 -19.02 5.88
C GLY A 51 13.83 -19.80 5.11
N LEU A 52 12.79 -20.28 5.80
CA LEU A 52 11.65 -20.96 5.17
C LEU A 52 10.87 -20.04 4.24
N VAL A 53 10.66 -18.77 4.61
CA VAL A 53 10.00 -17.80 3.72
C VAL A 53 10.78 -17.60 2.41
N PHE A 54 12.12 -17.53 2.47
CA PHE A 54 12.95 -17.52 1.26
C PHE A 54 12.87 -18.84 0.48
N ALA A 55 12.83 -19.99 1.17
CA ALA A 55 12.60 -21.28 0.54
C ALA A 55 11.22 -21.35 -0.17
N GLY A 56 10.24 -20.58 0.33
CA GLY A 56 8.92 -20.42 -0.28
C GLY A 56 8.95 -19.90 -1.71
N VAL A 57 9.99 -19.17 -2.13
CA VAL A 57 10.18 -18.76 -3.54
C VAL A 57 10.36 -19.98 -4.44
N PHE A 58 11.18 -20.96 -4.02
CA PHE A 58 11.40 -22.19 -4.77
C PHE A 58 10.16 -23.09 -4.77
N VAL A 59 9.45 -23.16 -3.64
CA VAL A 59 8.13 -23.83 -3.59
C VAL A 59 7.16 -23.20 -4.58
N GLY A 60 7.18 -21.87 -4.71
CA GLY A 60 6.36 -21.15 -5.66
C GLY A 60 6.67 -21.49 -7.11
N LEU A 61 7.95 -21.63 -7.45
CA LEU A 61 8.39 -22.00 -8.81
C LEU A 61 8.03 -23.43 -9.18
N GLU A 62 8.07 -24.36 -8.21
CA GLU A 62 7.72 -25.77 -8.44
C GLU A 62 6.20 -25.98 -8.54
N PHE A 63 5.43 -25.22 -7.75
CA PHE A 63 3.96 -25.36 -7.70
C PHE A 63 3.24 -24.04 -8.01
N PRO A 64 3.40 -23.44 -9.19
CA PRO A 64 2.77 -22.16 -9.50
C PRO A 64 1.25 -22.34 -9.61
N VAL A 65 0.48 -21.52 -8.88
CA VAL A 65 -0.99 -21.66 -8.77
C VAL A 65 -1.73 -20.55 -9.50
N ARG A 66 -2.78 -20.93 -10.23
CA ARG A 66 -3.79 -20.03 -10.80
C ARG A 66 -5.17 -20.44 -10.32
N MET A 67 -6.07 -19.47 -10.17
CA MET A 67 -7.46 -19.77 -9.83
C MET A 67 -8.18 -20.37 -11.02
N VAL A 68 -8.05 -19.74 -12.19
CA VAL A 68 -8.73 -20.15 -13.42
C VAL A 68 -7.69 -20.25 -14.54
N ALA A 69 -7.88 -21.20 -15.46
CA ALA A 69 -7.02 -21.29 -16.64
C ALA A 69 -7.09 -19.98 -17.44
N ASP A 70 -5.96 -19.56 -18.01
CA ASP A 70 -5.94 -18.71 -19.21
C ASP A 70 -5.50 -19.59 -20.38
N ASN A 71 -5.87 -19.23 -21.61
CA ASN A 71 -5.57 -19.85 -22.93
C ASN A 71 -4.34 -20.82 -22.98
N PRO A 72 -4.33 -21.85 -23.86
CA PRO A 72 -3.76 -23.20 -23.69
C PRO A 72 -2.23 -23.36 -23.49
N SER A 73 -1.48 -22.28 -23.31
CA SER A 73 -0.03 -22.29 -23.08
C SER A 73 0.36 -22.40 -21.60
N ALA A 74 -0.59 -22.52 -20.68
CA ALA A 74 -0.35 -22.58 -19.23
C ALA A 74 -0.08 -24.03 -18.75
N SER A 75 0.78 -24.78 -19.44
CA SER A 75 1.05 -26.20 -19.11
C SER A 75 1.66 -26.42 -17.73
N ASP A 76 2.30 -25.39 -17.16
CA ASP A 76 3.17 -25.56 -16.00
C ASP A 76 2.53 -25.09 -14.67
N SER A 77 1.32 -24.52 -14.71
CA SER A 77 0.62 -24.03 -13.50
C SER A 77 -0.57 -24.87 -13.09
N ILE A 78 -0.73 -25.05 -11.77
CA ILE A 78 -1.86 -25.73 -11.14
C ILE A 78 -3.09 -24.82 -11.21
N VAL A 79 -4.12 -25.26 -11.92
CA VAL A 79 -5.41 -24.55 -12.04
C VAL A 79 -6.41 -25.11 -11.04
N LEU A 80 -6.95 -24.26 -10.15
CA LEU A 80 -7.81 -24.71 -9.05
C LEU A 80 -9.30 -24.81 -9.40
N LEU A 81 -9.82 -23.90 -10.23
CA LEU A 81 -11.26 -23.75 -10.50
C LEU A 81 -11.68 -24.12 -11.94
N GLY A 82 -10.74 -24.66 -12.73
CA GLY A 82 -10.98 -25.11 -14.09
C GLY A 82 -10.93 -24.00 -15.15
N GLU A 83 -11.77 -24.13 -16.18
CA GLU A 83 -11.71 -23.31 -17.39
C GLU A 83 -12.26 -21.88 -17.22
N THR A 84 -11.67 -20.95 -17.99
CA THR A 84 -12.02 -19.53 -18.07
C THR A 84 -13.49 -19.27 -18.33
N SER A 85 -14.09 -20.08 -19.21
CA SER A 85 -15.49 -19.98 -19.66
C SER A 85 -16.50 -20.00 -18.51
N ASN A 86 -16.22 -20.78 -17.45
CA ASN A 86 -17.11 -20.96 -16.31
C ASN A 86 -17.12 -19.79 -15.32
N TRP A 87 -16.16 -18.87 -15.43
CA TRP A 87 -15.94 -17.78 -14.45
C TRP A 87 -16.13 -16.38 -15.04
N ASN A 88 -16.66 -16.29 -16.26
CA ASN A 88 -16.98 -15.01 -16.92
C ASN A 88 -18.06 -14.19 -16.18
N TRP A 89 -18.82 -14.80 -15.28
CA TRP A 89 -19.84 -14.11 -14.47
C TRP A 89 -19.24 -13.28 -13.32
N LEU A 90 -17.97 -13.49 -12.96
CA LEU A 90 -17.34 -12.73 -11.88
C LEU A 90 -17.22 -11.24 -12.25
N PRO A 91 -17.48 -10.32 -11.30
CA PRO A 91 -17.18 -8.90 -11.50
C PRO A 91 -15.73 -8.69 -11.94
N LEU A 92 -15.49 -7.75 -12.85
CA LEU A 92 -14.20 -7.48 -13.52
C LEU A 92 -13.64 -8.57 -14.44
N SER A 93 -14.29 -9.72 -14.61
CA SER A 93 -13.81 -10.79 -15.51
C SER A 93 -13.53 -10.28 -16.93
N GLY A 94 -14.44 -9.47 -17.49
CA GLY A 94 -14.30 -8.92 -18.84
C GLY A 94 -13.26 -7.81 -18.97
N ALA A 95 -12.93 -7.11 -17.88
CA ALA A 95 -11.98 -5.98 -17.90
C ALA A 95 -10.55 -6.41 -17.52
N GLN A 96 -10.39 -7.40 -16.65
CA GLN A 96 -9.11 -7.80 -16.06
C GLN A 96 -8.78 -9.29 -16.27
N GLY A 97 -9.68 -10.05 -16.88
CA GLY A 97 -9.55 -11.50 -17.04
C GLY A 97 -10.18 -12.29 -15.88
N PRO A 98 -10.77 -13.48 -16.14
CA PRO A 98 -11.43 -14.28 -15.11
C PRO A 98 -10.50 -14.76 -13.98
N ASN A 99 -9.21 -14.98 -14.25
CA ASN A 99 -8.25 -15.39 -13.23
C ASN A 99 -8.00 -14.27 -12.20
N VAL A 100 -7.80 -13.02 -12.65
CA VAL A 100 -7.70 -11.85 -11.75
C VAL A 100 -8.98 -11.69 -10.95
N ALA A 101 -10.14 -11.78 -11.62
CA ALA A 101 -11.44 -11.67 -10.97
C ALA A 101 -11.65 -12.71 -9.87
N ALA A 102 -11.17 -13.94 -10.08
CA ALA A 102 -11.25 -15.03 -9.10
C ALA A 102 -10.31 -14.87 -7.89
N TRP A 103 -9.20 -14.15 -8.03
CA TRP A 103 -8.30 -13.85 -6.91
C TRP A 103 -8.88 -12.81 -5.94
N ILE A 104 -9.64 -11.84 -6.44
CA ILE A 104 -10.20 -10.74 -5.64
C ILE A 104 -10.99 -11.26 -4.42
N PRO A 105 -11.98 -12.16 -4.55
CA PRO A 105 -12.72 -12.66 -3.38
C PRO A 105 -11.81 -13.41 -2.40
N VAL A 106 -10.80 -14.16 -2.89
CA VAL A 106 -9.83 -14.87 -2.03
C VAL A 106 -9.07 -13.89 -1.14
N ILE A 107 -8.60 -12.78 -1.70
CA ILE A 107 -7.82 -11.77 -0.95
C ILE A 107 -8.72 -10.99 0.01
N ILE A 108 -9.97 -10.71 -0.37
CA ILE A 108 -10.95 -10.07 0.52
C ILE A 108 -11.31 -11.00 1.70
N THR A 109 -11.46 -12.31 1.44
CA THR A 109 -11.66 -13.30 2.50
C THR A 109 -10.43 -13.41 3.40
N TYR A 110 -9.22 -13.39 2.84
CA TYR A 110 -7.99 -13.30 3.63
C TYR A 110 -7.99 -12.07 4.54
N ALA A 111 -8.34 -10.88 4.01
CA ALA A 111 -8.39 -9.65 4.80
C ALA A 111 -9.39 -9.74 5.97
N PHE A 112 -10.55 -10.36 5.72
CA PHE A 112 -11.53 -10.64 6.77
C PHE A 112 -10.94 -11.55 7.85
N ILE A 113 -10.37 -12.71 7.48
CA ILE A 113 -9.80 -13.65 8.44
C ILE A 113 -8.67 -12.99 9.23
N ALA A 114 -7.73 -12.32 8.53
CA ALA A 114 -6.58 -11.68 9.13
C ALA A 114 -6.98 -10.60 10.14
N SER A 115 -7.98 -9.76 9.82
CA SER A 115 -8.41 -8.65 10.69
C SER A 115 -9.17 -9.08 11.96
N VAL A 116 -9.75 -10.28 11.95
CA VAL A 116 -10.50 -10.87 13.07
C VAL A 116 -9.61 -11.70 13.99
N LEU A 117 -8.54 -12.30 13.44
CA LEU A 117 -7.60 -13.09 14.23
C LEU A 117 -6.89 -12.25 15.30
N PRO A 118 -6.50 -12.87 16.44
CA PRO A 118 -5.64 -12.22 17.41
C PRO A 118 -4.32 -11.76 16.79
N VAL A 119 -3.81 -10.63 17.28
CA VAL A 119 -2.61 -9.96 16.74
C VAL A 119 -1.37 -10.87 16.76
N TRP A 120 -1.19 -11.65 17.83
CA TRP A 120 -0.06 -12.57 17.99
C TRP A 120 -0.10 -13.77 17.03
N THR A 121 -1.29 -14.13 16.52
CA THR A 121 -1.46 -15.34 15.70
C THR A 121 -0.95 -15.13 14.27
N LEU A 122 -1.22 -13.97 13.69
CA LEU A 122 -0.86 -13.68 12.30
C LEU A 122 -0.15 -12.34 12.14
N LEU A 123 -0.72 -11.23 12.64
CA LEU A 123 -0.23 -9.88 12.35
C LEU A 123 1.23 -9.69 12.78
N GLN A 124 1.55 -9.93 14.06
CA GLN A 124 2.91 -9.77 14.58
C GLN A 124 3.96 -10.66 13.88
N PRO A 125 3.78 -12.00 13.80
CA PRO A 125 4.77 -12.86 13.16
C PRO A 125 4.90 -12.59 11.66
N ARG A 126 3.79 -12.28 10.97
CA ARG A 126 3.81 -11.88 9.56
C ARG A 126 4.62 -10.61 9.38
N ASP A 127 4.31 -9.55 10.11
CA ASP A 127 4.96 -8.25 9.92
C ASP A 127 6.48 -8.34 10.18
N PHE A 128 6.89 -9.16 11.14
CA PHE A 128 8.31 -9.50 11.34
C PHE A 128 8.93 -10.17 10.10
N LEU A 129 8.29 -11.21 9.54
CA LEU A 129 8.79 -11.90 8.35
C LEU A 129 8.77 -11.00 7.10
N THR A 130 7.73 -10.18 6.90
CA THR A 130 7.65 -9.17 5.83
C THR A 130 8.84 -8.21 5.89
N SER A 131 9.23 -7.74 7.08
CA SER A 131 10.34 -6.78 7.20
C SER A 131 11.66 -7.34 6.65
N SER A 132 11.92 -8.63 6.88
CA SER A 132 13.10 -9.32 6.35
C SER A 132 13.07 -9.43 4.83
N LEU A 133 11.90 -9.74 4.26
CA LEU A 133 11.68 -9.73 2.81
C LEU A 133 11.93 -8.34 2.22
N LEU A 134 11.44 -7.28 2.86
CA LEU A 134 11.60 -5.92 2.40
C LEU A 134 13.08 -5.48 2.38
N TYR A 135 13.82 -5.74 3.45
CA TYR A 135 15.24 -5.37 3.55
C TYR A 135 16.09 -6.08 2.50
N VAL A 136 15.86 -7.38 2.30
CA VAL A 136 16.60 -8.16 1.28
C VAL A 136 16.13 -7.81 -0.13
N GLY A 137 14.83 -7.59 -0.34
CA GLY A 137 14.25 -7.22 -1.62
C GLY A 137 14.73 -5.87 -2.12
N VAL A 138 14.38 -4.80 -1.41
CA VAL A 138 14.72 -3.43 -1.80
C VAL A 138 16.22 -3.18 -1.70
N GLY A 139 16.86 -3.63 -0.61
CA GLY A 139 18.30 -3.52 -0.45
C GLY A 139 19.06 -4.30 -1.51
N GLY A 140 18.60 -5.51 -1.84
CA GLY A 140 19.15 -6.33 -2.93
C GLY A 140 18.99 -5.67 -4.29
N MET A 141 17.82 -5.12 -4.62
CA MET A 141 17.62 -4.40 -5.89
C MET A 141 18.61 -3.25 -6.04
N LEU A 142 18.74 -2.40 -5.03
CA LEU A 142 19.65 -1.24 -5.06
C LEU A 142 21.12 -1.68 -5.14
N LEU A 143 21.51 -2.66 -4.32
CA LEU A 143 22.87 -3.20 -4.36
C LEU A 143 23.16 -3.87 -5.70
N GLY A 144 22.18 -4.55 -6.29
CA GLY A 144 22.29 -5.18 -7.60
C GLY A 144 22.60 -4.15 -8.70
N VAL A 145 21.93 -3.01 -8.70
CA VAL A 145 22.24 -1.90 -9.62
C VAL A 145 23.65 -1.35 -9.39
N LEU A 146 24.07 -1.16 -8.14
CA LEU A 146 25.42 -0.68 -7.83
C LEU A 146 26.49 -1.65 -8.30
N VAL A 147 26.30 -2.96 -8.06
CA VAL A 147 27.21 -4.00 -8.52
C VAL A 147 27.26 -4.02 -10.05
N ALA A 148 26.11 -4.00 -10.73
CA ALA A 148 26.04 -3.97 -12.19
C ALA A 148 26.75 -2.74 -12.80
N ALA A 149 26.62 -1.57 -12.17
CA ALA A 149 27.29 -0.36 -12.62
C ALA A 149 28.82 -0.47 -12.47
N VAL A 150 29.31 -1.03 -11.35
CA VAL A 150 30.74 -1.23 -11.10
C VAL A 150 31.32 -2.31 -12.02
N THR A 151 30.64 -3.44 -12.19
CA THR A 151 31.10 -4.51 -13.10
C THR A 151 31.11 -4.03 -14.55
N GLY A 152 30.13 -3.22 -14.96
CA GLY A 152 30.11 -2.54 -16.25
C GLY A 152 31.35 -1.68 -16.52
N LEU A 153 31.78 -0.89 -15.53
CA LEU A 153 33.01 -0.08 -15.60
C LEU A 153 34.28 -0.93 -15.74
N LEU A 154 34.26 -2.15 -15.21
CA LEU A 154 35.37 -3.11 -15.27
C LEU A 154 35.34 -3.97 -16.55
N GLY A 155 34.44 -3.69 -17.50
CA GLY A 155 34.29 -4.43 -18.74
C GLY A 155 33.47 -5.72 -18.63
N GLY A 156 32.81 -5.96 -17.48
CA GLY A 156 31.80 -7.00 -17.33
C GLY A 156 30.48 -6.58 -17.97
N GLY A 157 29.73 -7.56 -18.48
CA GLY A 157 28.38 -7.36 -18.99
C GLY A 157 27.44 -8.42 -18.45
N PHE A 158 26.15 -8.16 -18.51
CA PHE A 158 25.10 -9.15 -18.24
C PHE A 158 24.22 -9.29 -19.49
N SER A 159 23.53 -10.42 -19.60
CA SER A 159 22.45 -10.60 -20.56
C SER A 159 21.37 -11.41 -19.87
N LEU A 160 20.22 -10.78 -19.67
CA LEU A 160 19.08 -11.37 -18.98
C LEU A 160 17.93 -11.48 -19.96
N GLU A 161 17.25 -12.63 -19.93
CA GLU A 161 16.03 -12.85 -20.68
C GLU A 161 14.87 -13.04 -19.70
N PHE A 162 13.75 -12.38 -19.95
CA PHE A 162 12.55 -12.53 -19.12
C PHE A 162 11.28 -12.36 -19.94
N ALA A 163 10.20 -13.01 -19.51
CA ALA A 163 8.90 -12.86 -20.15
C ALA A 163 8.37 -11.43 -19.98
N ASN A 164 7.88 -10.83 -21.07
CA ASN A 164 7.27 -9.50 -21.01
C ASN A 164 5.97 -9.53 -20.18
N PRO A 165 5.86 -8.79 -19.06
CA PRO A 165 4.63 -8.71 -18.27
C PRO A 165 3.42 -8.17 -19.05
N GLY A 166 3.66 -7.34 -20.07
CA GLY A 166 2.62 -6.80 -20.96
C GLY A 166 2.18 -7.75 -22.08
N GLY A 167 2.72 -8.96 -22.13
CA GLY A 167 2.52 -9.93 -23.22
C GLY A 167 3.46 -9.70 -24.42
N GLY A 168 3.54 -10.67 -25.34
CA GLY A 168 4.26 -10.51 -26.60
C GLY A 168 5.70 -11.01 -26.66
N GLY A 169 6.09 -12.00 -25.84
CA GLY A 169 7.37 -12.71 -25.95
C GLY A 169 8.38 -12.38 -24.85
N THR A 170 9.65 -12.65 -25.12
CA THR A 170 10.78 -12.48 -24.19
C THR A 170 11.48 -11.14 -24.45
N ILE A 171 11.82 -10.41 -23.38
CA ILE A 171 12.65 -9.21 -23.42
C ILE A 171 14.06 -9.61 -23.03
N THR A 172 15.05 -9.17 -23.81
CA THR A 172 16.47 -9.31 -23.49
C THR A 172 17.02 -7.98 -23.00
N LYS A 173 17.70 -7.98 -21.84
CA LYS A 173 18.35 -6.82 -21.24
C LYS A 173 19.83 -7.09 -21.06
N SER A 174 20.65 -6.25 -21.68
CA SER A 174 22.11 -6.28 -21.56
C SER A 174 22.69 -5.03 -20.88
N ASP A 175 21.84 -4.06 -20.58
CA ASP A 175 22.19 -2.85 -19.85
C ASP A 175 21.02 -2.41 -18.95
N LEU A 176 21.30 -1.41 -18.10
CA LEU A 176 20.32 -0.79 -17.23
C LEU A 176 19.77 0.51 -17.85
N GLN A 177 19.48 0.51 -19.16
CA GLN A 177 18.84 1.65 -19.81
C GLN A 177 17.38 1.80 -19.36
N ILE A 178 17.02 3.06 -19.13
CA ILE A 178 15.66 3.48 -18.83
C ILE A 178 14.87 3.53 -20.14
N GLU A 179 13.75 2.82 -20.19
CA GLU A 179 12.87 2.67 -21.36
C GLU A 179 11.73 3.70 -21.41
N MET A 180 11.75 4.67 -20.49
CA MET A 180 10.77 5.76 -20.44
C MET A 180 11.41 7.11 -20.71
N ASP A 181 10.65 8.02 -21.33
CA ASP A 181 11.09 9.40 -21.51
C ASP A 181 11.43 10.04 -20.17
N ALA A 182 12.59 10.69 -20.09
CA ALA A 182 13.04 11.40 -18.89
C ALA A 182 12.07 12.53 -18.47
N TRP A 183 11.30 13.06 -19.42
CA TRP A 183 10.33 14.13 -19.19
C TRP A 183 9.09 13.95 -20.07
N LYS A 184 7.91 13.89 -19.45
CA LYS A 184 6.61 13.75 -20.14
C LYS A 184 5.74 15.01 -20.11
N GLY A 185 6.19 16.09 -19.47
CA GLY A 185 5.44 17.34 -19.31
C GLY A 185 4.99 17.61 -17.87
N PHE A 186 4.36 18.76 -17.64
CA PHE A 186 3.83 19.17 -16.32
C PHE A 186 2.39 18.68 -16.07
N THR A 187 1.79 17.97 -17.01
CA THR A 187 0.42 17.47 -16.94
C THR A 187 0.37 15.98 -17.27
N SER A 188 -0.62 15.30 -16.70
CA SER A 188 -0.91 13.88 -16.91
C SER A 188 -2.41 13.68 -17.11
N ALA A 189 -2.84 12.45 -17.38
CA ALA A 189 -4.27 12.10 -17.41
C ALA A 189 -5.00 12.39 -16.08
N LEU A 190 -4.28 12.51 -14.96
CA LEU A 190 -4.87 12.83 -13.65
C LEU A 190 -4.96 14.34 -13.38
N GLY A 191 -4.33 15.17 -14.22
CA GLY A 191 -4.19 16.61 -14.02
C GLY A 191 -2.72 17.08 -13.95
N PRO A 192 -2.46 18.31 -13.49
CA PRO A 192 -1.11 18.86 -13.35
C PRO A 192 -0.30 18.05 -12.32
N ILE A 193 0.99 17.83 -12.56
CA ILE A 193 1.88 17.07 -11.67
C ILE A 193 1.86 17.66 -10.26
N PHE A 194 1.85 18.98 -10.12
CA PHE A 194 1.63 19.62 -8.84
C PHE A 194 0.17 20.12 -8.76
N PRO A 195 -0.62 19.77 -7.73
CA PRO A 195 -0.26 18.97 -6.54
C PRO A 195 -0.45 17.44 -6.68
N PHE A 196 -0.88 16.92 -7.84
CA PHE A 196 -1.32 15.52 -7.95
C PHE A 196 -0.28 14.45 -7.62
N LEU A 197 1.00 14.75 -7.82
CA LEU A 197 2.11 13.84 -7.48
C LEU A 197 2.08 13.48 -5.99
N PHE A 198 1.78 14.45 -5.13
CA PHE A 198 1.77 14.26 -3.67
C PHE A 198 0.58 13.38 -3.23
N VAL A 199 -0.58 13.49 -3.90
CA VAL A 199 -1.77 12.63 -3.64
C VAL A 199 -1.74 11.29 -4.37
N THR A 200 -0.91 11.11 -5.39
CA THR A 200 -0.83 9.83 -6.10
C THR A 200 0.28 8.93 -5.56
N ILE A 201 1.42 9.51 -5.17
CA ILE A 201 2.53 8.83 -4.48
C ILE A 201 2.34 8.98 -2.95
N ALA A 202 1.16 8.61 -2.46
CA ALA A 202 0.67 8.88 -1.10
C ALA A 202 1.74 8.66 0.00
N CYS A 203 1.96 7.42 0.46
CA CYS A 203 2.91 7.14 1.55
C CYS A 203 4.37 7.42 1.18
N GLY A 204 4.73 7.32 -0.12
CA GLY A 204 6.08 7.65 -0.59
C GLY A 204 6.44 9.14 -0.52
N THR A 205 5.44 10.02 -0.39
CA THR A 205 5.63 11.46 -0.19
C THR A 205 5.56 11.83 1.29
N ILE A 206 4.45 11.48 1.95
CA ILE A 206 4.26 11.58 3.41
C ILE A 206 3.07 10.69 3.79
N SER A 207 3.13 10.01 4.93
CA SER A 207 2.04 9.13 5.36
C SER A 207 1.38 9.54 6.66
N GLY A 208 0.13 10.00 6.55
CA GLY A 208 -0.75 10.17 7.71
C GLY A 208 -1.30 8.83 8.19
N PHE A 209 -1.47 7.87 7.29
CA PHE A 209 -1.91 6.52 7.65
C PHE A 209 -0.94 5.87 8.64
N HIS A 210 0.38 6.04 8.48
CA HIS A 210 1.36 5.51 9.44
C HIS A 210 1.20 6.09 10.85
N SER A 211 0.76 7.33 10.99
CA SER A 211 0.44 7.91 12.30
C SER A 211 -0.78 7.24 12.95
N LEU A 212 -1.82 6.92 12.16
CA LEU A 212 -2.99 6.16 12.59
C LEU A 212 -2.65 4.70 12.91
N VAL A 213 -1.80 4.05 12.11
CA VAL A 213 -1.38 2.66 12.37
C VAL A 213 -0.59 2.60 13.67
N SER A 214 0.33 3.53 13.89
CA SER A 214 1.16 3.57 15.09
C SER A 214 0.34 3.77 16.35
N SER A 215 -0.66 4.66 16.33
CA SER A 215 -1.58 4.86 17.46
C SER A 215 -2.62 3.73 17.61
N GLY A 216 -3.08 3.15 16.51
CA GLY A 216 -4.15 2.14 16.50
C GLY A 216 -3.68 0.69 16.70
N THR A 217 -2.42 0.38 16.40
CA THR A 217 -1.87 -0.98 16.51
C THR A 217 -0.68 -1.07 17.46
N THR A 218 0.37 -0.27 17.26
CA THR A 218 1.60 -0.34 18.07
C THR A 218 1.34 0.08 19.51
N ALA A 219 0.66 1.20 19.74
CA ALA A 219 0.37 1.68 21.09
C ALA A 219 -0.44 0.67 21.93
N LYS A 220 -1.32 -0.11 21.28
CA LYS A 220 -2.13 -1.16 21.92
C LYS A 220 -1.36 -2.45 22.21
N GLN A 221 -0.12 -2.56 21.75
CA GLN A 221 0.77 -3.71 21.97
C GLN A 221 1.83 -3.45 23.04
N LEU A 222 1.96 -2.21 23.52
CA LEU A 222 2.93 -1.83 24.55
C LEU A 222 2.27 -1.90 25.93
N ASP A 223 2.94 -2.52 26.91
CA ASP A 223 2.48 -2.54 28.30
C ASP A 223 2.70 -1.18 28.98
N LYS A 224 3.77 -0.47 28.61
CA LYS A 224 4.13 0.87 29.10
C LYS A 224 4.91 1.65 28.05
N GLU A 225 4.94 2.98 28.18
CA GLU A 225 5.61 3.88 27.23
C GLU A 225 7.11 3.56 27.06
N THR A 226 7.81 3.14 28.12
CA THR A 226 9.24 2.78 28.05
C THR A 226 9.53 1.56 27.19
N ASP A 227 8.50 0.77 26.84
CA ASP A 227 8.64 -0.37 25.94
C ASP A 227 8.59 0.07 24.47
N ALA A 228 8.16 1.31 24.19
CA ALA A 228 8.23 1.91 22.88
C ALA A 228 9.69 1.95 22.42
N ARG A 229 9.98 1.24 21.33
CA ARG A 229 11.28 1.36 20.67
C ARG A 229 11.32 2.65 19.87
N ALA A 230 12.50 3.25 19.74
CA ALA A 230 12.71 4.40 18.88
C ALA A 230 12.46 3.98 17.41
N ILE A 231 11.23 4.18 16.94
CA ILE A 231 10.87 4.07 15.52
C ILE A 231 11.03 5.50 14.97
N GLY A 232 12.26 5.85 14.60
CA GLY A 232 12.67 7.22 14.32
C GLY A 232 12.36 7.75 12.91
N TYR A 233 12.80 9.00 12.68
CA TYR A 233 12.80 9.79 11.42
C TYR A 233 13.22 9.01 10.15
N GLY A 234 14.00 7.93 10.28
CA GLY A 234 14.51 7.14 9.16
C GLY A 234 13.49 6.23 8.45
N SER A 235 12.34 5.91 9.06
CA SER A 235 11.35 5.03 8.43
C SER A 235 10.73 5.66 7.17
N MET A 236 10.39 6.95 7.21
CA MET A 236 9.90 7.70 6.05
C MET A 236 10.97 7.84 4.96
N LEU A 237 12.26 7.97 5.34
CA LEU A 237 13.36 7.95 4.36
C LEU A 237 13.46 6.60 3.64
N ALA A 238 13.23 5.49 4.36
CA ALA A 238 13.19 4.16 3.76
C ALA A 238 11.98 3.98 2.83
N GLU A 239 10.82 4.57 3.14
CA GLU A 239 9.67 4.60 2.22
C GLU A 239 9.94 5.43 0.96
N GLY A 240 10.61 6.57 1.09
CA GLY A 240 11.08 7.35 -0.05
C GLY A 240 12.09 6.56 -0.90
N LEU A 241 13.00 5.83 -0.27
CA LEU A 241 13.93 4.93 -0.95
C LEU A 241 13.18 3.80 -1.68
N LEU A 242 12.17 3.19 -1.06
CA LEU A 242 11.32 2.20 -1.71
C LEU A 242 10.58 2.80 -2.91
N ALA A 243 10.01 4.00 -2.78
CA ALA A 243 9.30 4.67 -3.87
C ALA A 243 10.21 4.96 -5.07
N THR A 244 11.41 5.49 -4.83
CA THR A 244 12.40 5.72 -5.90
C THR A 244 12.87 4.42 -6.54
N THR A 245 13.09 3.37 -5.73
CA THR A 245 13.43 2.02 -6.23
C THR A 245 12.33 1.45 -7.11
N ALA A 246 11.06 1.64 -6.74
CA ALA A 246 9.92 1.19 -7.54
C ALA A 246 9.79 1.92 -8.87
N VAL A 247 10.04 3.23 -8.89
CA VAL A 247 10.10 4.02 -10.13
C VAL A 247 11.25 3.56 -11.02
N ALA A 248 12.44 3.30 -10.45
CA ALA A 248 13.58 2.78 -11.19
C ALA A 248 13.31 1.40 -11.79
N ALA A 249 12.73 0.47 -11.01
CA ALA A 249 12.34 -0.85 -11.50
C ALA A 249 11.34 -0.76 -12.66
N LEU A 250 10.31 0.07 -12.52
CA LEU A 250 9.33 0.34 -13.57
C LEU A 250 10.00 0.89 -14.84
N ALA A 251 10.94 1.83 -14.67
CA ALA A 251 11.66 2.51 -15.74
C ALA A 251 12.55 1.57 -16.58
N LEU A 252 13.05 0.49 -16.00
CA LEU A 252 13.85 -0.50 -16.72
C LEU A 252 13.01 -1.39 -17.65
N VAL A 253 11.73 -1.57 -17.36
CA VAL A 253 10.84 -2.46 -18.13
C VAL A 253 9.99 -1.70 -19.13
N ALA A 254 9.53 -0.49 -18.77
CA ALA A 254 8.45 0.22 -19.45
C ALA A 254 8.63 0.33 -20.98
N THR A 255 8.03 -0.57 -21.74
CA THR A 255 8.02 -0.51 -23.21
C THR A 255 7.05 0.58 -23.69
N ALA A 256 7.18 1.05 -24.93
CA ALA A 256 6.29 2.06 -25.50
C ALA A 256 4.78 1.74 -25.33
N SER A 257 4.39 0.46 -25.28
CA SER A 257 3.03 -0.01 -25.02
C SER A 257 2.57 0.10 -23.56
N ALA A 258 3.50 0.20 -22.58
CA ALA A 258 3.18 0.43 -21.16
C ALA A 258 2.71 1.87 -20.88
N SER A 259 2.96 2.81 -21.80
CA SER A 259 2.52 4.20 -21.66
C SER A 259 1.02 4.41 -21.94
N SER A 260 0.38 3.50 -22.67
CA SER A 260 -1.07 3.50 -22.97
C SER A 260 -1.85 2.47 -22.15
N ALA A 261 -1.16 1.53 -21.51
CA ALA A 261 -1.72 0.49 -20.68
C ALA A 261 -1.79 1.00 -19.22
N GLY A 262 -2.98 1.41 -18.77
CA GLY A 262 -3.20 2.09 -17.49
C GLY A 262 -2.61 1.41 -16.23
N ILE A 263 -2.78 2.06 -15.06
CA ILE A 263 -2.15 1.71 -13.76
C ILE A 263 -2.01 0.19 -13.50
N VAL A 264 -3.04 -0.60 -13.84
CA VAL A 264 -3.04 -2.05 -13.61
C VAL A 264 -1.96 -2.80 -14.37
N ASN A 265 -1.74 -2.47 -15.64
CA ASN A 265 -0.74 -3.14 -16.48
C ASN A 265 0.69 -2.75 -16.08
N ALA A 266 0.86 -1.61 -15.41
CA ALA A 266 2.14 -1.20 -14.84
C ALA A 266 2.52 -1.99 -13.57
N LEU A 267 1.57 -2.66 -12.90
CA LEU A 267 1.82 -3.36 -11.64
C LEU A 267 2.72 -4.60 -11.81
N GLY A 268 2.64 -5.27 -12.96
CA GLY A 268 3.51 -6.40 -13.30
C GLY A 268 4.96 -5.99 -13.57
N ASN A 269 5.21 -4.71 -13.84
CA ASN A 269 6.55 -4.22 -14.19
C ASN A 269 7.46 -4.07 -12.97
N PHE A 270 6.91 -3.87 -11.76
CA PHE A 270 7.74 -3.74 -10.56
C PHE A 270 8.51 -5.04 -10.25
N PRO A 271 7.86 -6.22 -10.18
CA PRO A 271 8.59 -7.49 -10.01
C PRO A 271 9.57 -7.80 -11.13
N ALA A 272 9.19 -7.53 -12.39
CA ALA A 272 10.09 -7.74 -13.53
C ALA A 272 11.32 -6.81 -13.48
N GLY A 273 11.12 -5.53 -13.19
CA GLY A 273 12.19 -4.55 -13.03
C GLY A 273 13.13 -4.90 -11.88
N GLY A 274 12.58 -5.33 -10.75
CA GLY A 274 13.38 -5.82 -9.64
C GLY A 274 14.17 -7.08 -9.96
N ALA A 275 13.62 -7.98 -10.77
CA ALA A 275 14.34 -9.15 -11.27
C ALA A 275 15.54 -8.76 -12.16
N ILE A 276 15.37 -7.74 -13.02
CA ILE A 276 16.48 -7.19 -13.82
C ILE A 276 17.56 -6.62 -12.90
N MET A 277 17.18 -5.81 -11.90
CA MET A 277 18.12 -5.19 -10.96
C MET A 277 18.94 -6.25 -10.18
N LEU A 278 18.27 -7.30 -9.71
CA LEU A 278 18.92 -8.43 -9.02
C LEU A 278 19.78 -9.28 -9.95
N GLY A 279 19.28 -9.58 -11.15
CA GLY A 279 19.99 -10.37 -12.15
C GLY A 279 21.24 -9.67 -12.67
N ALA A 280 21.17 -8.35 -12.88
CA ALA A 280 22.27 -7.56 -13.42
C ALA A 280 23.47 -7.51 -12.47
N GLY A 281 23.21 -7.42 -11.16
CA GLY A 281 24.27 -7.37 -10.16
C GLY A 281 24.75 -8.73 -9.68
N PHE A 282 23.83 -9.66 -9.43
CA PHE A 282 24.13 -10.92 -8.74
C PHE A 282 24.01 -12.17 -9.63
N GLY A 283 23.59 -12.04 -10.89
CA GLY A 283 23.34 -13.18 -11.77
C GLY A 283 22.14 -14.04 -11.34
N ILE A 284 21.23 -13.49 -10.54
CA ILE A 284 20.01 -14.19 -10.12
C ILE A 284 19.11 -14.42 -11.36
N PRO A 285 18.67 -15.66 -11.61
CA PRO A 285 17.73 -15.96 -12.69
C PRO A 285 16.45 -15.12 -12.58
N THR A 286 15.96 -14.63 -13.72
CA THR A 286 14.84 -13.69 -13.80
C THR A 286 13.54 -14.23 -13.22
N ASP A 287 13.27 -15.53 -13.37
CA ASP A 287 12.08 -16.18 -12.79
C ASP A 287 12.12 -16.21 -11.25
N ILE A 288 13.28 -16.51 -10.68
CA ILE A 288 13.51 -16.47 -9.22
C ILE A 288 13.39 -15.03 -8.73
N GLY A 289 14.05 -14.09 -9.41
CA GLY A 289 14.02 -12.67 -9.07
C GLY A 289 12.60 -12.08 -9.12
N ALA A 290 11.85 -12.39 -10.17
CA ALA A 290 10.48 -11.88 -10.35
C ALA A 290 9.51 -12.49 -9.32
N THR A 291 9.66 -13.78 -9.01
CA THR A 291 8.87 -14.44 -7.97
C THR A 291 9.19 -13.85 -6.59
N PHE A 292 10.46 -13.64 -6.29
CA PHE A 292 10.90 -13.05 -5.03
C PHE A 292 10.44 -11.60 -4.86
N ILE A 293 10.66 -10.73 -5.85
CA ILE A 293 10.19 -9.33 -5.78
C ILE A 293 8.66 -9.26 -5.83
N GLY A 294 8.01 -10.18 -6.55
CA GLY A 294 6.57 -10.38 -6.49
C GLY A 294 6.09 -10.67 -5.06
N LEU A 295 6.77 -11.58 -4.34
CA LEU A 295 6.48 -11.89 -2.94
C LEU A 295 6.71 -10.68 -2.03
N VAL A 296 7.81 -9.95 -2.23
CA VAL A 296 8.09 -8.69 -1.50
C VAL A 296 6.94 -7.70 -1.71
N PHE A 297 6.51 -7.51 -2.96
CA PHE A 297 5.42 -6.59 -3.29
C PHE A 297 4.09 -7.03 -2.68
N VAL A 298 3.72 -8.30 -2.85
CA VAL A 298 2.45 -8.85 -2.35
C VAL A 298 2.41 -8.86 -0.82
N SER A 299 3.49 -9.25 -0.14
CA SER A 299 3.54 -9.27 1.33
C SER A 299 3.25 -7.90 1.94
N PHE A 300 3.74 -6.82 1.31
CA PHE A 300 3.44 -5.44 1.71
C PHE A 300 1.97 -5.06 1.50
N LEU A 301 1.41 -5.43 0.35
CA LEU A 301 0.00 -5.17 0.03
C LEU A 301 -0.95 -5.93 0.97
N LEU A 302 -0.63 -7.19 1.29
CA LEU A 302 -1.41 -8.01 2.22
C LEU A 302 -1.35 -7.46 3.65
N THR A 303 -0.20 -6.95 4.08
CA THR A 303 -0.03 -6.28 5.38
C THR A 303 -0.91 -5.04 5.47
N SER A 304 -0.87 -4.19 4.43
CA SER A 304 -1.69 -2.98 4.37
C SER A 304 -3.19 -3.30 4.31
N THR A 305 -3.57 -4.38 3.62
CA THR A 305 -4.97 -4.81 3.50
C THR A 305 -5.54 -5.26 4.84
N ASP A 306 -4.83 -6.09 5.60
CA ASP A 306 -5.25 -6.51 6.95
C ASP A 306 -5.38 -5.30 7.88
N THR A 307 -4.33 -4.48 7.96
CA THR A 307 -4.31 -3.30 8.83
C THR A 307 -5.46 -2.34 8.50
N ALA A 308 -5.76 -2.11 7.22
CA ALA A 308 -6.89 -1.27 6.82
C ALA A 308 -8.24 -1.83 7.30
N THR A 309 -8.49 -3.12 7.11
CA THR A 309 -9.75 -3.75 7.58
C THR A 309 -9.85 -3.73 9.11
N ARG A 310 -8.75 -4.00 9.81
CA ARG A 310 -8.69 -3.98 11.28
C ARG A 310 -8.90 -2.58 11.86
N LEU A 311 -8.20 -1.57 11.34
CA LEU A 311 -8.37 -0.19 11.77
C LEU A 311 -9.76 0.35 11.41
N GLY A 312 -10.30 0.00 10.24
CA GLY A 312 -11.67 0.37 9.88
C GLY A 312 -12.69 -0.12 10.90
N ARG A 313 -12.49 -1.33 11.46
CA ARG A 313 -13.30 -1.82 12.57
C ARG A 313 -13.09 -1.02 13.85
N TYR A 314 -11.84 -0.72 14.22
CA TYR A 314 -11.57 0.10 15.42
C TYR A 314 -12.21 1.50 15.30
N MET A 315 -12.21 2.10 14.11
CA MET A 315 -12.90 3.37 13.88
C MET A 315 -14.42 3.24 14.07
N LEU A 316 -15.03 2.14 13.62
CA LEU A 316 -16.46 1.88 13.88
C LEU A 316 -16.73 1.69 15.38
N GLU A 317 -15.85 0.98 16.09
CA GLU A 317 -15.93 0.81 17.55
C GLU A 317 -15.81 2.16 18.28
N GLU A 318 -14.92 3.04 17.83
CA GLU A 318 -14.73 4.38 18.39
C GLU A 318 -15.92 5.30 18.12
N ILE A 319 -16.52 5.24 16.92
CA ILE A 319 -17.73 6.02 16.57
C ILE A 319 -18.94 5.58 17.40
N VAL A 320 -19.09 4.28 17.64
CA VAL A 320 -20.21 3.74 18.41
C VAL A 320 -20.02 3.93 19.91
N GLY A 321 -18.78 3.84 20.41
CA GLY A 321 -18.49 3.85 21.83
C GLY A 321 -19.03 2.61 22.54
N THR A 322 -19.54 2.78 23.75
CA THR A 322 -20.19 1.69 24.51
C THR A 322 -21.56 1.38 23.89
N PRO A 323 -21.80 0.17 23.35
CA PRO A 323 -23.05 -0.13 22.68
C PRO A 323 -24.21 -0.28 23.67
N GLU A 324 -25.28 0.49 23.48
CA GLU A 324 -26.49 0.45 24.32
C GLU A 324 -27.66 -0.29 23.66
N THR A 325 -27.61 -0.44 22.33
CA THR A 325 -28.67 -1.07 21.53
C THR A 325 -28.19 -2.34 20.83
N SER A 326 -29.12 -3.20 20.42
CA SER A 326 -28.80 -4.39 19.61
C SER A 326 -28.13 -4.04 18.28
N THR A 327 -28.52 -2.90 17.67
CA THR A 327 -27.92 -2.42 16.42
C THR A 327 -26.48 -1.96 16.63
N GLN A 328 -26.19 -1.23 17.71
CA GLN A 328 -24.83 -0.83 18.05
C GLN A 328 -23.95 -2.05 18.39
N ASN A 329 -24.49 -3.03 19.12
CA ASN A 329 -23.81 -4.29 19.39
C ASN A 329 -23.46 -5.06 18.11
N LEU A 330 -24.35 -5.05 17.11
CA LEU A 330 -24.09 -5.65 15.82
C LEU A 330 -23.01 -4.86 15.05
N ALA A 331 -23.06 -3.52 15.09
CA ALA A 331 -22.10 -2.66 14.40
C ALA A 331 -20.66 -2.80 14.93
N VAL A 332 -20.48 -3.05 16.24
CA VAL A 332 -19.15 -3.28 16.85
C VAL A 332 -18.74 -4.76 16.85
N ASN A 333 -19.62 -5.68 16.44
CA ASN A 333 -19.27 -7.09 16.37
C ASN A 333 -18.17 -7.31 15.33
N ARG A 334 -17.04 -7.88 15.76
CA ARG A 334 -15.85 -8.03 14.90
C ARG A 334 -16.09 -8.76 13.58
N TYR A 335 -17.00 -9.75 13.55
CA TYR A 335 -17.28 -10.51 12.34
C TYR A 335 -18.22 -9.72 11.41
N PHE A 336 -19.23 -9.06 11.98
CA PHE A 336 -20.17 -8.25 11.22
C PHE A 336 -19.49 -7.01 10.64
N SER A 337 -18.72 -6.27 11.45
CA SER A 337 -18.06 -5.04 11.00
C SER A 337 -16.99 -5.34 9.95
N SER A 338 -16.07 -6.27 10.22
CA SER A 338 -15.01 -6.61 9.28
C SER A 338 -15.55 -7.28 8.01
N GLY A 339 -16.51 -8.19 8.16
CA GLY A 339 -17.06 -8.97 7.05
C GLY A 339 -18.07 -8.18 6.22
N LEU A 340 -19.20 -7.82 6.83
CA LEU A 340 -20.32 -7.21 6.12
C LEU A 340 -20.13 -5.71 5.90
N LEU A 341 -19.64 -4.96 6.89
CA LEU A 341 -19.54 -3.49 6.74
C LEU A 341 -18.29 -3.04 5.98
N LEU A 342 -17.21 -3.82 5.99
CA LEU A 342 -15.95 -3.45 5.32
C LEU A 342 -15.67 -4.30 4.07
N CYS A 343 -15.58 -5.63 4.21
CA CYS A 343 -15.17 -6.50 3.10
C CYS A 343 -16.19 -6.57 1.96
N VAL A 344 -17.50 -6.63 2.24
CA VAL A 344 -18.54 -6.67 1.19
C VAL A 344 -18.58 -5.38 0.34
N PRO A 345 -18.66 -4.17 0.94
CA PRO A 345 -18.52 -2.93 0.17
C PRO A 345 -17.18 -2.84 -0.56
N ALA A 346 -16.08 -3.29 0.05
CA ALA A 346 -14.78 -3.32 -0.62
C ALA A 346 -14.78 -4.23 -1.86
N TYR A 347 -15.47 -5.37 -1.83
CA TYR A 347 -15.62 -6.24 -2.99
C TYR A 347 -16.50 -5.60 -4.07
N ALA A 348 -17.64 -5.02 -3.69
CA ALA A 348 -18.52 -4.32 -4.62
C ALA A 348 -17.82 -3.14 -5.32
N LEU A 349 -17.02 -2.37 -4.58
CA LEU A 349 -16.22 -1.26 -5.10
C LEU A 349 -15.13 -1.69 -6.07
N VAL A 350 -14.49 -2.85 -5.84
CA VAL A 350 -13.54 -3.38 -6.83
C VAL A 350 -14.31 -3.88 -8.04
N GLY A 351 -15.37 -4.66 -7.82
CA GLY A 351 -16.19 -5.26 -8.86
C GLY A 351 -16.81 -4.26 -9.84
N SER A 352 -17.06 -3.01 -9.40
CA SER A 352 -17.57 -1.95 -10.26
C SER A 352 -16.53 -1.38 -11.25
N GLY A 353 -15.23 -1.61 -11.03
CA GLY A 353 -14.15 -1.03 -11.85
C GLY A 353 -13.81 0.44 -11.54
N GLU A 354 -14.58 1.09 -10.68
CA GLU A 354 -14.46 2.51 -10.33
C GLU A 354 -13.37 2.80 -9.28
N TRP A 355 -12.52 1.82 -8.97
CA TRP A 355 -11.48 1.93 -7.95
C TRP A 355 -10.36 2.91 -8.34
N GLY A 356 -10.05 3.05 -9.64
CA GLY A 356 -8.97 3.89 -10.14
C GLY A 356 -9.20 5.38 -9.87
N THR A 357 -10.48 5.75 -9.77
CA THR A 357 -10.93 7.11 -9.51
C THR A 357 -10.90 7.46 -8.01
N LEU A 358 -10.86 6.45 -7.13
CA LEU A 358 -10.75 6.64 -5.67
C LEU A 358 -9.29 6.79 -5.19
N TRP A 359 -8.29 6.42 -5.99
CA TRP A 359 -6.88 6.46 -5.56
C TRP A 359 -6.41 7.88 -5.16
N PRO A 360 -6.69 8.94 -5.94
CA PRO A 360 -6.33 10.31 -5.53
C PRO A 360 -7.06 10.78 -4.27
N LEU A 361 -8.30 10.31 -4.04
CA LEU A 361 -9.04 10.60 -2.81
C LEU A 361 -8.41 9.93 -1.59
N PHE A 362 -7.99 8.66 -1.74
CA PHE A 362 -7.23 7.96 -0.72
C PHE A 362 -5.95 8.73 -0.35
N GLY A 363 -5.17 9.14 -1.35
CA GLY A 363 -3.94 9.90 -1.08
C GLY A 363 -4.18 11.31 -0.53
N GLY A 364 -5.30 11.95 -0.90
CA GLY A 364 -5.77 13.18 -0.28
C GLY A 364 -6.12 13.00 1.19
N ALA A 365 -6.92 11.98 1.54
CA ALA A 365 -7.24 11.65 2.93
C ALA A 365 -5.98 11.31 3.74
N ASN A 366 -5.05 10.54 3.17
CA ASN A 366 -3.77 10.22 3.80
C ASN A 366 -2.93 11.47 4.11
N GLN A 367 -2.87 12.45 3.19
CA GLN A 367 -2.13 13.68 3.47
C GLN A 367 -2.87 14.61 4.43
N THR A 368 -4.21 14.63 4.43
CA THR A 368 -4.98 15.34 5.45
C THR A 368 -4.60 14.82 6.83
N LEU A 369 -4.57 13.51 7.03
CA LEU A 369 -4.13 12.90 8.29
C LEU A 369 -2.67 13.24 8.63
N ALA A 370 -1.79 13.33 7.64
CA ALA A 370 -0.40 13.73 7.86
C ALA A 370 -0.30 15.19 8.33
N ALA A 371 -1.06 16.09 7.71
CA ALA A 371 -1.15 17.49 8.12
C ALA A 371 -1.72 17.61 9.54
N LEU A 372 -2.71 16.78 9.91
CA LEU A 372 -3.23 16.72 11.28
C LEU A 372 -2.19 16.24 12.29
N ALA A 373 -1.42 15.21 11.96
CA ALA A 373 -0.33 14.75 12.83
C ALA A 373 0.71 15.86 13.06
N LEU A 374 1.10 16.58 12.01
CA LEU A 374 2.02 17.71 12.12
C LEU A 374 1.40 18.91 12.86
N LEU A 375 0.10 19.15 12.72
CA LEU A 375 -0.63 20.17 13.47
C LEU A 375 -0.63 19.84 14.96
N SER A 376 -0.96 18.60 15.34
CA SER A 376 -0.91 18.12 16.72
C SER A 376 0.51 18.24 17.31
N ALA A 377 1.54 17.87 16.55
CA ALA A 377 2.92 18.05 16.97
C ALA A 377 3.30 19.53 17.16
N THR A 378 2.81 20.41 16.27
CA THR A 378 3.03 21.86 16.37
C THR A 378 2.35 22.45 17.60
N LEU A 379 1.09 22.08 17.86
CA LEU A 379 0.34 22.47 19.05
C LEU A 379 1.02 22.01 20.33
N TRP A 380 1.49 20.77 20.34
CA TRP A 380 2.20 20.21 21.48
C TRP A 380 3.52 20.94 21.76
N LEU A 381 4.32 21.25 20.73
CA LEU A 381 5.54 22.05 20.89
C LEU A 381 5.23 23.47 21.39
N ALA A 382 4.16 24.08 20.87
CA ALA A 382 3.72 25.41 21.29
C ALA A 382 3.27 25.44 22.75
N ASN A 383 2.67 24.35 23.24
CA ASN A 383 2.21 24.24 24.63
C ASN A 383 3.29 23.73 25.59
N TRP A 384 4.38 23.15 25.10
CA TRP A 384 5.47 22.67 25.96
C TRP A 384 6.25 23.85 26.53
N ASP A 385 6.81 24.71 25.68
CA ASP A 385 7.67 25.83 26.08
C ASP A 385 7.80 26.84 24.93
N ASP A 386 7.69 28.13 25.24
CA ASP A 386 7.84 29.23 24.28
C ASP A 386 9.21 29.28 23.59
N SER A 387 10.23 28.69 24.21
CA SER A 387 11.56 28.57 23.61
C SER A 387 11.60 27.62 22.41
N LYS A 388 10.59 26.76 22.24
CA LYS A 388 10.53 25.78 21.15
C LYS A 388 10.15 26.44 19.84
N GLN A 389 10.95 26.22 18.82
CA GLN A 389 10.61 26.64 17.46
C GLN A 389 9.47 25.78 16.90
N LEU A 390 8.51 26.43 16.24
CA LEU A 390 7.36 25.79 15.61
C LEU A 390 7.53 25.58 14.11
N ILE A 391 8.63 26.07 13.54
CA ILE A 391 8.88 26.09 12.10
C ILE A 391 9.04 24.68 11.55
N SER A 392 9.73 23.78 12.27
CA SER A 392 10.02 22.42 11.79
C SER A 392 8.79 21.54 11.64
N THR A 393 7.70 21.82 12.35
CA THR A 393 6.44 21.08 12.25
C THR A 393 5.37 21.91 11.53
N GLY A 394 5.32 23.22 11.77
CA GLY A 394 4.33 24.14 11.21
C GLY A 394 4.53 24.43 9.72
N VAL A 395 5.76 24.60 9.23
CA VAL A 395 6.00 24.84 7.80
C VAL A 395 5.67 23.60 6.96
N PRO A 396 6.14 22.38 7.30
CA PRO A 396 5.71 21.17 6.60
C PRO A 396 4.19 20.97 6.66
N MET A 397 3.55 21.26 7.80
CA MET A 397 2.09 21.21 7.94
C MET A 397 1.40 22.15 6.93
N ALA A 398 1.81 23.41 6.86
CA ALA A 398 1.22 24.41 5.97
C ALA A 398 1.40 24.04 4.49
N ILE A 399 2.58 23.53 4.11
CA ILE A 399 2.86 23.05 2.74
C ILE A 399 1.94 21.87 2.42
N MET A 400 1.91 20.86 3.28
CA MET A 400 1.11 19.65 3.04
C MET A 400 -0.38 19.95 3.00
N LEU A 401 -0.87 20.82 3.88
CA LEU A 401 -2.24 21.27 3.87
C LEU A 401 -2.58 21.99 2.56
N THR A 402 -1.74 22.93 2.13
CA THR A 402 -1.95 23.68 0.88
C THR A 402 -2.04 22.73 -0.31
N VAL A 403 -1.07 21.84 -0.46
CA VAL A 403 -1.02 20.82 -1.52
C VAL A 403 -2.28 19.95 -1.50
N THR A 404 -2.68 19.48 -0.30
CA THR A 404 -3.84 18.59 -0.12
C THR A 404 -5.14 19.29 -0.48
N VAL A 405 -5.36 20.50 0.05
CA VAL A 405 -6.57 21.28 -0.22
C VAL A 405 -6.66 21.66 -1.70
N THR A 406 -5.56 22.10 -2.33
CA THR A 406 -5.57 22.39 -3.77
C THR A 406 -5.88 21.14 -4.60
N ALA A 407 -5.31 19.98 -4.25
CA ALA A 407 -5.60 18.73 -4.96
C ALA A 407 -7.07 18.30 -4.81
N LEU A 408 -7.60 18.34 -3.58
CA LEU A 408 -8.98 17.97 -3.28
C LEU A 408 -9.98 18.94 -3.93
N LEU A 409 -9.71 20.24 -3.93
CA LEU A 409 -10.54 21.21 -4.62
C LEU A 409 -10.51 21.01 -6.15
N TRP A 410 -9.35 20.68 -6.72
CA TRP A 410 -9.27 20.35 -8.15
C TRP A 410 -10.09 19.11 -8.49
N ILE A 411 -10.00 18.05 -7.67
CA ILE A 411 -10.83 16.85 -7.84
C ILE A 411 -12.31 17.20 -7.70
N GLY A 412 -12.67 17.92 -6.63
CA GLY A 412 -14.04 18.22 -6.26
C GLY A 412 -14.77 19.17 -7.21
N LEU A 413 -14.09 20.22 -7.67
CA LEU A 413 -14.71 21.31 -8.43
C LEU A 413 -14.47 21.24 -9.94
N TYR A 414 -13.44 20.52 -10.40
CA TYR A 414 -13.10 20.47 -11.82
C TYR A 414 -13.15 19.04 -12.35
N ARG A 415 -12.26 18.15 -11.90
CA ARG A 415 -12.10 16.83 -12.51
C ARG A 415 -13.33 15.94 -12.36
N ALA A 416 -13.85 15.78 -11.14
CA ALA A 416 -15.01 14.91 -10.95
C ALA A 416 -16.28 15.46 -11.64
N PRO A 417 -16.54 16.78 -11.64
CA PRO A 417 -17.59 17.36 -12.48
C PRO A 417 -17.38 17.18 -14.00
N THR A 418 -16.16 17.27 -14.53
CA THR A 418 -15.90 16.98 -15.95
C THR A 418 -16.12 15.51 -16.26
N ASP A 419 -15.60 14.60 -15.42
CA ASP A 419 -15.78 13.16 -15.56
C ASP A 419 -17.27 12.79 -15.49
N LEU A 420 -18.07 13.49 -14.68
CA LEU A 420 -19.52 13.33 -14.59
C LEU A 420 -20.24 13.73 -15.89
N LEU A 421 -19.80 14.80 -16.55
CA LEU A 421 -20.37 15.27 -17.81
C LEU A 421 -20.01 14.35 -18.98
N ASP A 422 -18.81 13.78 -18.95
CA ASP A 422 -18.30 12.88 -19.99
C ASP A 422 -18.74 11.41 -19.79
N ALA A 423 -19.23 11.07 -18.59
CA ALA A 423 -19.63 9.71 -18.25
C ALA A 423 -20.88 9.26 -19.03
N THR A 424 -20.70 8.18 -19.80
CA THR A 424 -21.76 7.56 -20.63
C THR A 424 -22.62 6.55 -19.87
N GLY A 425 -22.24 6.17 -18.65
CA GLY A 425 -22.91 5.14 -17.85
C GLY A 425 -23.27 5.61 -16.44
N THR A 426 -24.40 5.14 -15.91
CA THR A 426 -24.90 5.51 -14.58
C THR A 426 -23.90 5.22 -13.46
N SER A 427 -23.14 4.12 -13.55
CA SER A 427 -22.12 3.78 -12.54
C SER A 427 -21.00 4.81 -12.50
N ALA A 428 -20.50 5.23 -13.65
CA ALA A 428 -19.44 6.23 -13.78
C ALA A 428 -19.94 7.62 -13.33
N GLN A 429 -21.19 7.97 -13.66
CA GLN A 429 -21.82 9.21 -13.18
C GLN A 429 -21.95 9.24 -11.66
N VAL A 430 -22.46 8.16 -11.05
CA VAL A 430 -22.58 8.05 -9.60
C VAL A 430 -21.21 8.09 -8.93
N SER A 431 -20.22 7.38 -9.49
CA SER A 431 -18.83 7.38 -9.04
C SER A 431 -18.25 8.79 -9.02
N ALA A 432 -18.33 9.52 -10.14
CA ALA A 432 -17.83 10.88 -10.26
C ALA A 432 -18.55 11.85 -9.30
N GLY A 433 -19.87 11.75 -9.17
CA GLY A 433 -20.64 12.54 -8.22
C GLY A 433 -20.21 12.31 -6.76
N ILE A 434 -20.07 11.05 -6.34
CA ILE A 434 -19.59 10.69 -4.99
C ILE A 434 -18.18 11.24 -4.76
N GLN A 435 -17.29 11.12 -5.74
CA GLN A 435 -15.94 11.63 -5.61
C GLN A 435 -15.89 13.14 -5.42
N SER A 436 -16.71 13.88 -6.16
CA SER A 436 -16.81 15.34 -6.00
C SER A 436 -17.21 15.69 -4.55
N VAL A 437 -18.25 15.03 -4.04
CA VAL A 437 -18.73 15.24 -2.67
C VAL A 437 -17.66 14.89 -1.64
N VAL A 438 -17.04 13.71 -1.75
CA VAL A 438 -16.01 13.25 -0.81
C VAL A 438 -14.81 14.20 -0.82
N ALA A 439 -14.35 14.64 -2.00
CA ALA A 439 -13.24 15.57 -2.12
C ALA A 439 -13.53 16.90 -1.43
N LEU A 440 -14.72 17.45 -1.64
CA LEU A 440 -15.14 18.71 -1.02
C LEU A 440 -15.31 18.59 0.49
N VAL A 441 -15.85 17.47 0.98
CA VAL A 441 -15.95 17.19 2.42
C VAL A 441 -14.56 17.10 3.04
N LEU A 442 -13.63 16.36 2.42
CA LEU A 442 -12.25 16.25 2.92
C LEU A 442 -11.52 17.60 2.92
N ALA A 443 -11.71 18.42 1.89
CA ALA A 443 -11.14 19.77 1.84
C ALA A 443 -11.73 20.67 2.94
N GLY A 444 -13.05 20.63 3.13
CA GLY A 444 -13.74 21.37 4.19
C GLY A 444 -13.27 20.97 5.59
N LEU A 445 -13.14 19.66 5.84
CA LEU A 445 -12.61 19.14 7.11
C LEU A 445 -11.16 19.57 7.34
N ALA A 446 -10.29 19.49 6.32
CA ALA A 446 -8.90 19.92 6.43
C ALA A 446 -8.79 21.41 6.80
N LEU A 447 -9.59 22.27 6.15
CA LEU A 447 -9.64 23.70 6.45
C LEU A 447 -10.21 23.99 7.84
N ALA A 448 -11.30 23.33 8.22
CA ALA A 448 -11.94 23.51 9.53
C ALA A 448 -10.99 23.14 10.67
N ILE A 449 -10.28 22.00 10.56
CA ILE A 449 -9.36 21.57 11.60
C ILE A 449 -8.13 22.47 11.67
N THR A 450 -7.63 22.95 10.53
CA THR A 450 -6.55 23.94 10.51
C THR A 450 -6.97 25.23 11.21
N TYR A 451 -8.19 25.71 10.95
CA TYR A 451 -8.72 26.90 11.59
C TYR A 451 -8.82 26.72 13.12
N MET A 452 -9.33 25.58 13.58
CA MET A 452 -9.36 25.25 15.02
C MET A 452 -7.95 25.19 15.62
N GLY A 453 -7.00 24.56 14.91
CA GLY A 453 -5.61 24.48 15.35
C GLY A 453 -4.94 25.85 15.43
N TYR A 454 -5.15 26.72 14.45
CA TYR A 454 -4.63 28.09 14.47
C TYR A 454 -5.19 28.89 15.66
N LYS A 455 -6.50 28.82 15.90
CA LYS A 455 -7.15 29.47 17.03
C LYS A 455 -6.58 29.01 18.37
N ASN A 456 -6.37 27.71 18.53
CA ASN A 456 -5.76 27.16 19.75
C ASN A 456 -4.31 27.65 19.94
N ILE A 457 -3.49 27.73 18.88
CA ILE A 457 -2.13 28.28 18.98
C ILE A 457 -2.15 29.75 19.41
N SER A 458 -3.05 30.56 18.85
CA SER A 458 -3.18 31.96 19.24
C SER A 458 -3.63 32.10 20.70
N GLU A 459 -4.63 31.34 21.14
CA GLU A 459 -5.11 31.40 22.53
C GLU A 459 -4.01 31.03 23.53
N VAL A 460 -3.31 29.91 23.31
CA VAL A 460 -2.25 29.43 24.23
C VAL A 460 -1.07 30.42 24.32
N ARG A 461 -0.68 31.04 23.20
CA ARG A 461 0.46 31.97 23.19
C ARG A 461 0.09 33.39 23.62
N ASP A 462 -1.14 33.82 23.37
CA ASP A 462 -1.63 35.13 23.81
C ASP A 462 -1.86 35.14 25.33
N ASP A 463 -2.41 34.05 25.92
CA ASP A 463 -2.66 33.95 27.37
C ASP A 463 -1.37 34.01 28.22
N TYR A 464 -0.25 33.47 27.75
CA TYR A 464 1.03 33.56 28.48
C TYR A 464 1.72 34.94 28.38
N THR A 465 1.36 35.76 27.39
CA THR A 465 1.80 37.17 27.34
C THR A 465 0.95 38.11 28.20
N GLY A 466 -0.11 37.57 28.84
CA GLY A 466 -1.10 38.32 29.60
C GLY A 466 -1.35 37.77 31.01
N GLY A 467 -0.38 37.92 31.91
CA GLY A 467 -0.59 37.81 33.35
C GLY A 467 -0.54 36.39 33.91
N ALA A 468 0.14 36.24 35.04
CA ALA A 468 0.22 35.00 35.79
C ALA A 468 -1.17 34.36 35.96
N VAL A 469 -1.33 33.13 35.51
CA VAL A 469 -2.42 32.25 35.96
C VAL A 469 -2.21 32.06 37.46
N THR A 470 -2.97 32.80 38.26
CA THR A 470 -3.12 32.50 39.68
C THR A 470 -3.80 31.15 39.77
N SER A 471 -3.10 30.17 40.35
CA SER A 471 -3.73 28.96 40.85
C SER A 471 -4.80 29.36 41.86
N ASP A 472 -6.07 29.20 41.49
CA ASP A 472 -7.21 28.86 42.36
C ASP A 472 -8.50 28.98 41.53
N ASP A 473 -8.92 27.84 40.94
CA ASP A 473 -10.30 27.30 40.97
C ASP A 473 -10.45 26.07 40.06
#